data_AF-I9N7D9-F1
#
_entry.id   AF-I9N7D9-F1
#
_cell.length_a   1.000
_cell.length_b   1.000
_cell.length_c   1.000
_cell.angle_alpha   90.00
_cell.angle_beta   90.00
_cell.angle_gamma   90.00
#
_symmetry.space_group_name_H-M   'P 1'
#
loop_
_entity.id
_entity.type
_entity.pdbx_description
1 polymer ?
#
loop_
_entity_poly.entity_id
_entity_poly.type
_entity_poly.pdbx_seq_one_letter_code
_entity_poly.pdbx_strand_id
1 'polypeptide(L)'
;MAREKDQARYPRLGTIAYYGPDNRRATKAAVSIIPAPDAEPADLRRWFAESGDLRTDETVIAEIVAFLRENDVKSVAAMDGIFGCPHEEGTDYPVGEACPDCSYWNGRNRFTGKLEAD
;
A
#
# COMPACT_ATOMS: atom_id res chain seq x y z
N MET A 1 36.24 27.82 -9.07
CA MET A 1 34.84 27.88 -8.61
C MET A 1 34.00 26.99 -9.51
N ALA A 2 33.99 25.68 -9.27
CA ALA A 2 33.16 24.76 -10.06
C ALA A 2 31.71 24.90 -9.58
N ARG A 3 30.78 25.15 -10.51
CA ARG A 3 29.35 25.08 -10.23
C ARG A 3 29.02 23.64 -9.84
N GLU A 4 28.65 23.46 -8.58
CA GLU A 4 28.01 22.25 -8.08
C GLU A 4 26.79 22.00 -8.96
N LYS A 5 26.81 20.92 -9.73
CA LYS A 5 25.68 20.53 -10.58
C LYS A 5 24.51 20.26 -9.64
N ASP A 6 23.40 20.97 -9.82
CA ASP A 6 22.10 20.67 -9.22
C ASP A 6 21.86 19.16 -9.32
N GLN A 7 22.10 18.47 -8.22
CA GLN A 7 21.69 17.08 -8.07
C GLN A 7 20.19 17.17 -7.89
N ALA A 8 19.42 16.84 -8.94
CA ALA A 8 17.98 16.86 -8.91
C ALA A 8 17.48 16.15 -7.63
N ARG A 9 17.04 16.94 -6.66
CA ARG A 9 16.58 16.41 -5.38
C ARG A 9 15.25 15.74 -5.67
N TYR A 10 15.26 14.42 -5.78
CA TYR A 10 14.03 13.67 -5.97
C TYR A 10 13.12 13.94 -4.76
N PRO A 11 11.91 14.46 -4.99
CA PRO A 11 10.97 14.62 -3.90
C PRO A 11 10.62 13.26 -3.30
N ARG A 12 10.39 13.21 -1.98
CA ARG A 12 9.90 12.00 -1.33
C ARG A 12 8.55 11.60 -1.90
N LEU A 13 8.43 10.32 -2.25
CA LEU A 13 7.22 9.72 -2.77
C LEU A 13 6.52 8.96 -1.63
N GLY A 14 5.23 9.22 -1.43
CA GLY A 14 4.37 8.37 -0.64
C GLY A 14 3.70 7.32 -1.53
N THR A 15 3.63 6.07 -1.09
CA THR A 15 2.83 5.05 -1.79
C THR A 15 1.70 4.58 -0.91
N ILE A 16 0.49 4.47 -1.44
CA ILE A 16 -0.68 3.94 -0.72
C ILE A 16 -1.18 2.68 -1.44
N ALA A 17 -1.29 1.58 -0.69
CA ALA A 17 -1.93 0.36 -1.15
C ALA A 17 -3.01 -0.09 -0.16
N TYR A 18 -4.21 -0.34 -0.68
CA TYR A 18 -5.32 -0.86 0.11
C TYR A 18 -5.46 -2.37 -0.07
N TYR A 19 -5.85 -3.06 1.00
CA TYR A 19 -6.04 -4.51 1.05
C TYR A 19 -7.38 -4.81 1.73
N GLY A 20 -8.03 -5.89 1.32
CA GLY A 20 -9.38 -6.23 1.75
C GLY A 20 -9.68 -7.71 1.58
N PRO A 21 -10.67 -8.27 2.30
CA PRO A 21 -11.07 -9.67 2.13
C PRO A 21 -11.54 -9.97 0.70
N ASP A 22 -12.01 -8.94 -0.01
CA ASP A 22 -12.38 -8.94 -1.42
C ASP A 22 -12.00 -7.60 -2.08
N ASN A 23 -12.40 -7.41 -3.36
CA ASN A 23 -12.15 -6.18 -4.11
C ASN A 23 -13.16 -5.04 -3.83
N ARG A 24 -14.04 -5.19 -2.84
CA ARG A 24 -15.12 -4.23 -2.55
C ARG A 24 -14.85 -3.37 -1.34
N ARG A 25 -14.20 -3.92 -0.32
CA ARG A 25 -14.00 -3.25 0.98
C ARG A 25 -12.55 -3.30 1.43
N ALA A 26 -11.93 -2.14 1.66
CA ALA A 26 -10.56 -2.09 2.20
C ALA A 26 -10.58 -2.16 3.73
N THR A 27 -9.91 -3.17 4.29
CA THR A 27 -9.76 -3.38 5.73
C THR A 27 -8.34 -3.18 6.22
N LYS A 28 -7.38 -3.00 5.30
CA LYS A 28 -6.00 -2.62 5.59
C LYS A 28 -5.50 -1.58 4.60
N ALA A 29 -4.77 -0.59 5.08
CA ALA A 29 -4.02 0.36 4.26
C ALA A 29 -2.54 0.28 4.63
N ALA A 30 -1.67 0.10 3.64
CA ALA A 30 -0.22 0.20 3.82
C ALA A 30 0.27 1.46 3.13
N VAL A 31 0.96 2.32 3.88
CA VAL A 31 1.52 3.58 3.37
C VAL A 31 3.02 3.60 3.62
N SER A 32 3.79 3.80 2.56
CA SER A 32 5.25 3.80 2.60
C SER A 32 5.82 5.14 2.17
N ILE A 33 6.98 5.49 2.70
CA ILE A 33 7.75 6.70 2.37
C ILE A 33 9.01 6.28 1.62
N ILE A 34 9.09 6.63 0.33
CA ILE A 34 10.22 6.30 -0.53
C ILE A 34 11.10 7.56 -0.65
N PRO A 35 12.33 7.54 -0.09
CA PRO A 35 13.16 8.73 0.01
C PRO A 35 13.85 9.13 -1.30
N ALA A 36 14.06 8.16 -2.21
CA ALA A 36 14.70 8.34 -3.51
C ALA A 36 14.30 7.17 -4.44
N PRO A 37 14.47 7.31 -5.77
CA PRO A 37 14.30 6.19 -6.71
C PRO A 37 15.13 4.97 -6.28
N ASP A 38 14.55 3.78 -6.45
CA ASP A 38 15.17 2.47 -6.14
C ASP A 38 15.62 2.29 -4.68
N ALA A 39 15.23 3.20 -3.77
CA ALA A 39 15.51 3.07 -2.35
C ALA A 39 14.42 2.24 -1.65
N GLU A 40 14.83 1.50 -0.63
CA GLU A 40 13.90 0.88 0.31
C GLU A 40 13.04 1.94 1.03
N PRO A 41 11.82 1.57 1.47
CA PRO A 41 11.00 2.44 2.28
C PRO A 41 11.73 2.91 3.53
N ALA A 42 11.76 4.23 3.75
CA ALA A 42 12.32 4.83 4.96
C ALA A 42 11.37 4.67 6.17
N ASP A 43 10.06 4.64 5.91
CA ASP A 43 9.02 4.33 6.88
C ASP A 43 7.86 3.63 6.16
N LEU A 44 7.18 2.75 6.87
CA LEU A 44 6.00 2.03 6.40
C LEU A 44 5.04 1.85 7.57
N ARG A 45 3.85 2.43 7.44
CA ARG A 45 2.77 2.29 8.42
C ARG A 45 1.59 1.52 7.85
N ARG A 46 0.90 0.81 8.73
CA ARG A 46 -0.29 0.02 8.41
C ARG A 46 -1.46 0.46 9.29
N TRP A 47 -2.62 0.64 8.67
CA TRP A 47 -3.90 0.84 9.34
C TRP A 47 -4.79 -0.36 9.09
N PHE A 48 -5.62 -0.69 10.08
CA PHE A 48 -6.52 -1.84 10.03
C PHE A 48 -7.92 -1.43 10.51
N ALA A 49 -8.94 -2.04 9.93
CA ALA A 49 -10.32 -1.90 10.37
C ALA A 49 -11.01 -3.25 10.46
N GLU A 50 -11.61 -3.54 11.62
CA GLU A 50 -12.42 -4.74 11.83
C GLU A 50 -13.72 -4.68 11.01
N SER A 51 -14.37 -3.52 10.97
CA SER A 51 -15.60 -3.24 10.23
C SER A 51 -15.46 -1.98 9.35
N GLY A 52 -16.24 -1.85 8.28
CA GLY A 52 -16.21 -0.65 7.41
C GLY A 52 -15.04 -0.60 6.40
N ASP A 53 -15.03 0.45 5.56
CA ASP A 53 -14.05 0.63 4.49
C ASP A 53 -13.11 1.79 4.80
N LEU A 54 -11.81 1.51 4.94
CA LEU A 54 -10.77 2.48 5.25
C LEU A 54 -10.66 3.63 4.24
N ARG A 55 -11.13 3.43 3.00
CA ARG A 55 -11.15 4.48 1.97
C ARG A 55 -12.20 5.56 2.25
N THR A 56 -13.10 5.31 3.19
CA THR A 56 -14.19 6.20 3.60
C THR A 56 -14.14 6.58 5.08
N ASP A 57 -13.16 6.06 5.82
CA ASP A 57 -12.96 6.40 7.22
C ASP A 57 -12.19 7.72 7.33
N GLU A 58 -12.89 8.80 7.70
CA GLU A 58 -12.31 10.14 7.80
C GLU A 58 -11.16 10.22 8.82
N THR A 59 -11.20 9.40 9.87
CA THR A 59 -10.15 9.38 10.90
C THR A 59 -8.87 8.79 10.31
N VAL A 60 -8.98 7.64 9.65
CA VAL A 60 -7.83 6.98 9.01
C VAL A 60 -7.28 7.82 7.86
N ILE A 61 -8.15 8.45 7.07
CA ILE A 61 -7.71 9.38 6.01
C ILE A 61 -6.91 10.54 6.61
N ALA A 62 -7.37 11.14 7.71
CA ALA A 62 -6.66 12.23 8.38
C ALA A 62 -5.29 11.78 8.92
N GLU A 63 -5.20 10.59 9.51
CA GLU A 63 -3.94 10.02 9.99
C GLU A 63 -2.95 9.74 8.86
N ILE A 64 -3.40 9.17 7.74
CA ILE A 64 -2.57 8.93 6.56
C ILE A 64 -2.04 10.27 6.02
N VAL A 65 -2.89 11.29 5.92
CA VAL A 65 -2.48 12.63 5.46
C VAL A 65 -1.47 13.26 6.41
N ALA A 66 -1.67 13.13 7.73
CA ALA A 66 -0.72 13.61 8.73
C ALA A 66 0.65 12.91 8.58
N PHE A 67 0.64 11.57 8.48
CA PHE A 67 1.86 10.78 8.29
C PHE A 67 2.65 11.18 7.04
N LEU A 68 1.97 11.39 5.90
CA LEU A 68 2.60 11.83 4.66
C LEU A 68 3.20 13.24 4.80
N ARG A 69 2.50 14.16 5.48
CA ARG A 69 2.97 15.54 5.72
C ARG A 69 4.18 15.59 6.65
N GLU A 70 4.14 14.85 7.75
CA GLU A 70 5.24 14.73 8.71
C GLU A 70 6.53 14.24 8.04
N ASN A 71 6.40 13.42 6.99
CA ASN A 71 7.53 12.89 6.24
C ASN A 71 7.97 13.76 5.05
N ASP A 72 7.39 14.94 4.86
CA ASP A 72 7.69 15.86 3.75
C ASP A 72 7.47 15.24 2.35
N VAL A 73 6.48 14.36 2.23
CA VAL A 73 6.08 13.77 0.94
C VAL A 73 5.57 14.86 0.01
N LYS A 74 6.07 14.90 -1.24
CA LYS A 74 5.63 15.88 -2.25
C LYS A 74 4.75 15.29 -3.33
N SER A 75 4.74 13.97 -3.47
CA SER A 75 3.92 13.25 -4.44
C SER A 75 3.43 11.95 -3.85
N VAL A 76 2.24 11.52 -4.22
CA VAL A 76 1.64 10.27 -3.75
C VAL A 76 1.26 9.43 -4.95
N ALA A 77 1.69 8.17 -4.95
CA ALA A 77 1.19 7.14 -5.86
C ALA A 77 0.23 6.23 -5.08
N ALA A 78 -0.94 5.95 -5.65
CA ALA A 78 -1.91 5.03 -5.08
C ALA A 78 -2.31 3.99 -6.13
N MET A 79 -2.57 2.76 -5.67
CA MET A 79 -3.12 1.72 -6.55
C MET A 79 -4.58 2.05 -6.88
N ASP A 80 -5.02 1.74 -8.11
CA ASP A 80 -6.37 2.02 -8.64
C ASP A 80 -7.49 1.16 -8.00
N GLY A 81 -7.20 0.48 -6.90
CA GLY A 81 -8.16 -0.39 -6.22
C GLY A 81 -7.57 -1.09 -4.99
N ILE A 82 -8.27 -2.14 -4.57
CA ILE A 82 -7.81 -3.02 -3.49
C ILE A 82 -6.87 -4.05 -4.12
N PHE A 83 -5.63 -4.07 -3.63
CA PHE A 83 -4.50 -4.76 -4.23
C PHE A 83 -4.40 -6.24 -3.84
N GLY A 84 -4.97 -6.64 -2.71
CA GLY A 84 -4.94 -8.03 -2.27
C GLY A 84 -5.60 -8.26 -0.91
N CYS A 85 -5.42 -9.47 -0.36
CA CYS A 85 -5.88 -9.83 0.99
C CYS A 85 -5.10 -9.05 2.07
N PRO A 86 -5.73 -8.68 3.20
CA PRO A 86 -5.04 -8.02 4.31
C PRO A 86 -4.01 -8.89 5.02
N HIS A 87 -4.11 -10.23 4.89
CA HIS A 87 -3.24 -11.20 5.54
C HIS A 87 -1.90 -11.35 4.80
N GLU A 88 -0.81 -11.51 5.55
CA GLU A 88 0.56 -11.57 5.04
C GLU A 88 1.06 -13.03 4.93
N GLU A 89 1.47 -13.41 3.72
CA GLU A 89 2.13 -14.69 3.44
C GLU A 89 3.41 -14.86 4.28
N GLY A 90 3.61 -16.05 4.85
CA GLY A 90 4.71 -16.35 5.76
C GLY A 90 4.52 -15.82 7.19
N THR A 91 3.46 -15.05 7.45
CA THR A 91 3.08 -14.57 8.79
C THR A 91 1.73 -15.15 9.21
N ASP A 92 0.68 -14.89 8.44
CA ASP A 92 -0.70 -15.31 8.73
C ASP A 92 -1.04 -16.67 8.10
N TYR A 93 -0.39 -17.03 6.99
CA TYR A 93 -0.55 -18.31 6.31
C TYR A 93 0.78 -18.75 5.66
N PRO A 94 0.96 -20.04 5.32
CA PRO A 94 2.22 -20.56 4.79
C PRO A 94 2.67 -19.90 3.47
N VAL A 95 3.98 -19.81 3.27
CA VAL A 95 4.57 -19.34 2.01
C VAL A 95 4.22 -20.29 0.87
N GLY A 96 3.80 -19.74 -0.27
CA GLY A 96 3.36 -20.43 -1.48
C GLY A 96 1.89 -20.81 -1.49
N GLU A 97 1.15 -20.57 -0.40
CA GLU A 97 -0.24 -20.99 -0.28
C GLU A 97 -1.24 -19.84 -0.47
N ALA A 98 -2.49 -20.20 -0.78
CA ALA A 98 -3.58 -19.23 -0.83
C ALA A 98 -4.03 -18.87 0.60
N CYS A 99 -4.35 -17.61 0.83
CA CYS A 99 -4.93 -17.20 2.11
C CYS A 99 -6.25 -17.97 2.38
N PRO A 100 -6.39 -18.67 3.52
CA PRO A 100 -7.58 -19.46 3.82
C PRO A 100 -8.82 -18.60 4.09
N ASP A 101 -8.63 -17.37 4.56
CA ASP A 101 -9.71 -16.49 4.99
C ASP A 101 -10.28 -15.60 3.86
N CYS A 102 -9.50 -15.39 2.80
CA CYS A 102 -9.85 -14.50 1.70
C CYS A 102 -10.01 -15.25 0.36
N SER A 103 -11.00 -16.14 0.25
CA SER A 103 -11.21 -16.99 -0.93
C SER A 103 -11.37 -16.22 -2.25
N TYR A 104 -11.82 -14.96 -2.19
CA TYR A 104 -11.92 -14.09 -3.36
C TYR A 104 -10.60 -14.00 -4.14
N TRP A 105 -9.45 -13.92 -3.45
CA TRP A 105 -8.15 -13.71 -4.08
C TRP A 105 -7.51 -14.98 -4.67
N ASN A 106 -8.08 -16.16 -4.40
CA ASN A 106 -7.51 -17.41 -4.86
C ASN A 106 -7.50 -17.46 -6.40
N GLY A 107 -6.33 -17.76 -6.99
CA GLY A 107 -6.13 -17.81 -8.43
C GLY A 107 -6.24 -16.47 -9.16
N ARG A 108 -6.32 -15.33 -8.45
CA ARG A 108 -6.41 -13.99 -9.08
C ARG A 108 -5.06 -13.32 -9.21
N ASN A 109 -4.81 -12.73 -10.37
CA ASN A 109 -3.70 -11.82 -10.57
C ASN A 109 -3.91 -10.53 -9.76
N ARG A 110 -2.99 -10.20 -8.86
CA ARG A 110 -3.10 -9.04 -7.95
C ARG A 110 -3.14 -7.67 -8.67
N PHE A 111 -2.62 -7.58 -9.89
CA PHE A 111 -2.59 -6.32 -10.65
C PHE A 111 -3.83 -6.13 -11.51
N THR A 112 -4.36 -7.22 -12.10
CA THR A 112 -5.52 -7.14 -13.00
C THR A 112 -6.84 -7.49 -12.33
N GLY A 113 -6.81 -8.17 -11.18
CA GLY A 113 -7.97 -8.70 -10.46
C GLY A 113 -8.66 -9.88 -11.17
N LYS A 114 -8.14 -10.33 -12.32
CA LYS A 114 -8.71 -11.43 -13.10
C LYS A 114 -8.20 -12.76 -12.56
N LEU A 115 -9.06 -13.78 -12.65
CA LEU A 115 -8.61 -15.16 -12.49
C LEU A 115 -7.60 -15.46 -13.59
N GLU A 116 -6.43 -15.94 -13.21
CA GLU A 116 -5.50 -16.54 -14.16
C GLU A 116 -6.11 -17.89 -14.53
N ALA A 117 -6.32 -18.13 -15.83
CA ALA A 117 -6.75 -19.44 -16.29
C ALA A 117 -5.59 -20.41 -16.06
N ASP A 118 -5.93 -21.58 -15.51
CA ASP A 118 -5.00 -22.72 -15.35
C ASP A 118 -4.33 -23.11 -16.68
#